data_AF-A0A3B3QBY7-F1
#
_entry.id   AF-A0A3B3QBY7-F1
#
_cell.length_a   1.000
_cell.length_b   1.000
_cell.length_c   1.000
_cell.angle_alpha   90.00
_cell.angle_beta   90.00
_cell.angle_gamma   90.00
#
_symmetry.space_group_name_H-M   'P 1'
#
loop_
_entity.id
_entity.type
_entity.pdbx_description
1 polymer ?
#
loop_
_entity_poly.entity_id
_entity_poly.type
_entity_poly.pdbx_seq_one_letter_code
_entity_poly.pdbx_strand_id
1 'polypeptide(L)'
;MYYTKLFCTLCNIVVEHRQKSSLDRHFSTAKHARRMAEKRGTQTRQITMTEAVACSSVASAERNKICEDWVSTCIAVNIPLSQSDHPAMRRFLRENVINGGAIPGFHQLQEKYLGTVFQKEKEALKSHLIDCEQEEDMGNI
;
A
#
# COMPACT_ATOMS: atom_id res chain seq x y z
N MET A 1 55.40 -12.00 8.81
CA MET A 1 54.82 -10.97 7.92
C MET A 1 53.32 -11.22 7.84
N TYR A 2 52.49 -10.33 8.40
CA TYR A 2 51.04 -10.46 8.33
C TYR A 2 50.57 -10.00 6.94
N TYR A 3 49.95 -10.90 6.17
CA TYR A 3 49.32 -10.55 4.89
C TYR A 3 47.87 -10.18 5.17
N THR A 4 47.52 -8.90 5.00
CA THR A 4 46.13 -8.46 5.02
C THR A 4 45.40 -9.14 3.85
N LYS A 5 44.09 -9.35 3.94
CA LYS A 5 43.28 -9.87 2.82
C LYS A 5 42.09 -8.95 2.70
N LEU A 6 41.80 -8.45 1.50
CA LEU A 6 40.58 -7.67 1.26
C LEU A 6 39.47 -8.61 0.82
N PHE A 7 38.27 -8.35 1.31
CA PHE A 7 37.09 -9.14 0.99
C PHE A 7 36.05 -8.27 0.31
N CYS A 8 35.59 -8.69 -0.87
CA CYS A 8 34.48 -8.02 -1.53
C CYS A 8 33.17 -8.64 -1.06
N THR A 9 32.39 -7.89 -0.28
CA THR A 9 31.08 -8.32 0.21
C THR A 9 30.07 -8.53 -0.93
N LEU A 10 30.16 -7.75 -2.01
CA LEU A 10 29.28 -7.90 -3.17
C LEU A 10 29.58 -9.19 -3.92
N CYS A 11 30.86 -9.48 -4.16
CA CYS A 11 31.27 -10.64 -4.94
C CYS A 11 31.41 -11.92 -4.08
N ASN A 12 31.41 -11.78 -2.75
CA ASN A 12 31.65 -12.83 -1.75
C ASN A 12 32.99 -13.57 -1.99
N ILE A 13 34.05 -12.83 -2.30
CA ILE A 13 35.38 -13.37 -2.59
C ILE A 13 36.47 -12.55 -1.94
N VAL A 14 37.59 -13.20 -1.64
CA VAL A 14 38.85 -12.53 -1.28
C VAL A 14 39.46 -11.94 -2.54
N VAL A 15 39.84 -10.66 -2.47
CA VAL A 15 40.46 -9.91 -3.56
C VAL A 15 41.91 -9.66 -3.25
N GLU A 16 42.76 -9.95 -4.23
CA GLU A 16 44.19 -9.66 -4.19
C GLU A 16 44.41 -8.14 -4.17
N HIS A 17 45.04 -7.64 -3.11
CA HIS A 17 45.20 -6.19 -2.88
C HIS A 17 46.64 -5.71 -2.92
N ARG A 18 47.58 -6.59 -3.33
CA ARG A 18 49.01 -6.26 -3.42
C ARG A 18 49.30 -5.14 -4.43
N GLN A 19 48.42 -4.94 -5.41
CA GLN A 19 48.51 -3.86 -6.40
C GLN A 19 47.14 -3.22 -6.60
N LYS A 20 47.13 -1.88 -6.75
CA LYS A 20 45.91 -1.11 -7.03
C LYS A 20 45.22 -1.59 -8.31
N SER A 21 45.98 -1.91 -9.35
CA SER A 21 45.48 -2.44 -10.63
C SER A 21 44.64 -3.72 -10.47
N SER A 22 44.97 -4.58 -9.50
CA SER A 22 44.19 -5.79 -9.21
C SER A 22 42.80 -5.48 -8.64
N LEU A 23 42.70 -4.42 -7.83
CA LEU A 23 41.43 -3.93 -7.29
C LEU A 23 40.62 -3.23 -8.39
N ASP A 24 41.25 -2.38 -9.19
CA ASP A 24 40.60 -1.69 -10.31
C ASP A 24 40.04 -2.68 -11.33
N ARG A 25 40.81 -3.73 -11.64
CA ARG A 25 40.34 -4.85 -12.48
C ARG A 25 39.15 -5.56 -11.86
N HIS A 26 39.16 -5.80 -10.55
CA HIS A 26 38.03 -6.41 -9.86
C HIS A 26 36.75 -5.54 -9.97
N PHE A 27 36.85 -4.24 -9.70
CA PHE A 27 35.72 -3.31 -9.79
C PHE A 27 35.17 -3.19 -11.21
N SER A 28 36.04 -3.34 -12.22
CA SER A 28 35.67 -3.32 -13.64
C SER A 28 35.00 -4.62 -14.12
N THR A 29 34.94 -5.68 -13.31
CA THR A 29 34.30 -6.93 -13.74
C THR A 29 32.79 -6.78 -13.87
N ALA A 30 32.21 -7.37 -14.92
CA ALA A 30 30.76 -7.39 -15.14
C ALA A 30 29.99 -7.98 -13.94
N LYS A 31 30.58 -8.97 -13.24
CA LYS A 31 30.01 -9.55 -12.03
C LYS A 31 29.88 -8.54 -10.90
N HIS A 32 30.92 -7.74 -10.64
CA HIS A 32 30.88 -6.69 -9.62
C HIS A 32 29.88 -5.59 -9.99
N ALA A 33 29.92 -5.12 -11.24
CA ALA A 33 29.00 -4.11 -11.75
C ALA A 33 27.53 -4.54 -11.64
N ARG A 34 27.20 -5.79 -12.01
CA ARG A 34 25.85 -6.34 -11.90
C ARG A 34 25.36 -6.38 -10.46
N ARG A 35 26.17 -6.90 -9.53
CA ARG A 35 25.82 -6.99 -8.11
C ARG A 35 25.73 -5.62 -7.43
N MET A 36 26.54 -4.65 -7.88
CA MET A 36 26.41 -3.26 -7.47
C MET A 36 25.06 -2.66 -7.88
N ALA A 37 24.60 -2.92 -9.10
CA ALA A 37 23.30 -2.46 -9.60
C ALA A 37 22.14 -3.13 -8.85
N GLU A 38 22.20 -4.46 -8.65
CA GLU A 38 21.21 -5.23 -7.88
C GLU A 38 21.07 -4.71 -6.44
N LYS A 39 22.18 -4.43 -5.75
CA LYS A 39 22.16 -3.91 -4.36
C LYS A 39 21.64 -2.48 -4.26
N ARG A 40 21.90 -1.63 -5.26
CA ARG A 40 21.34 -0.27 -5.30
C ARG A 40 19.82 -0.29 -5.50
N GLY A 41 19.29 -1.25 -6.27
CA GLY A 41 17.84 -1.45 -6.42
C GLY A 41 17.15 -2.00 -5.17
N THR A 42 17.90 -2.59 -4.23
CA THR A 42 17.39 -3.18 -2.98
C THR A 42 17.80 -2.42 -1.72
N GLN A 43 18.26 -1.18 -1.82
CA GLN A 43 18.39 -0.32 -0.64
C GLN A 43 16.99 0.07 -0.13
N THR A 44 16.32 -0.87 0.53
CA THR A 44 15.27 -0.56 1.50
C THR A 44 15.91 0.29 2.57
N ARG A 45 15.56 1.58 2.58
CA ARG A 45 15.91 2.52 3.64
C ARG A 45 15.53 1.84 4.96
N GLN A 46 16.51 1.61 5.84
CA GLN A 46 16.23 1.04 7.16
C GLN A 46 15.37 2.07 7.92
N ILE A 47 14.13 1.69 8.24
CA ILE A 47 13.19 2.52 8.99
C ILE A 47 13.04 1.96 10.40
N THR A 48 12.67 2.83 11.35
CA THR A 48 12.39 2.40 12.72
C THR A 48 11.09 1.59 12.77
N MET A 49 10.94 0.73 13.79
CA MET A 49 9.71 -0.05 13.95
C MET A 49 8.47 0.86 14.08
N THR A 50 8.61 2.01 14.76
CA THR A 50 7.54 2.99 14.93
C THR A 50 7.10 3.59 13.59
N GLU A 51 8.06 3.98 12.74
CA GLU A 51 7.75 4.50 11.39
C GLU A 51 7.10 3.43 10.50
N ALA A 52 7.55 2.17 10.59
CA ALA A 52 6.94 1.07 9.85
C ALA A 52 5.48 0.82 10.26
N VAL A 53 5.19 0.86 11.56
CA VAL A 53 3.83 0.70 12.09
C VAL A 53 2.95 1.90 11.69
N ALA A 54 3.45 3.13 11.78
CA ALA A 54 2.72 4.32 11.35
C ALA A 54 2.42 4.33 9.84
N CYS A 55 3.39 3.94 9.01
CA CYS A 55 3.19 3.81 7.56
C CYS A 55 2.14 2.74 7.25
N SER A 56 2.18 1.61 7.97
CA SER A 56 1.21 0.52 7.82
C SER A 56 -0.20 0.91 8.27
N SER A 57 -0.35 1.73 9.31
CA SER A 57 -1.65 2.20 9.79
C SER A 57 -2.28 3.19 8.81
N VAL A 58 -1.50 4.12 8.26
CA VAL A 58 -1.95 5.04 7.20
C VAL A 58 -2.37 4.28 5.96
N ALA A 59 -1.53 3.35 5.47
CA ALA A 59 -1.87 2.50 4.33
C ALA A 59 -3.13 1.64 4.60
N SER A 60 -3.33 1.17 5.84
CA SER A 60 -4.54 0.43 6.21
C SER A 60 -5.79 1.31 6.19
N ALA A 61 -5.70 2.55 6.67
CA ALA A 61 -6.80 3.51 6.67
C ALA A 61 -7.21 3.90 5.23
N GLU A 62 -6.24 4.19 4.37
CA GLU A 62 -6.48 4.49 2.95
C GLU A 62 -7.15 3.31 2.21
N ARG A 63 -6.69 2.08 2.46
CA ARG A 63 -7.33 0.88 1.92
C ARG A 63 -8.75 0.70 2.42
N ASN A 64 -9.02 0.94 3.70
CA ASN A 64 -10.37 0.83 4.23
C ASN A 64 -11.28 1.88 3.61
N LYS A 65 -10.80 3.13 3.48
CA LYS A 65 -11.55 4.21 2.85
C LYS A 65 -11.97 3.86 1.43
N ILE A 66 -11.04 3.44 0.55
CA ILE A 66 -11.39 3.09 -0.83
C ILE A 66 -12.38 1.91 -0.90
N CYS A 67 -12.31 0.95 0.02
CA CYS A 67 -13.25 -0.16 0.08
C CYS A 67 -14.66 0.30 0.50
N GLU A 68 -14.75 1.16 1.50
CA GLU A 68 -16.03 1.75 1.94
C GLU A 68 -16.63 2.62 0.82
N ASP A 69 -15.84 3.51 0.21
CA ASP A 69 -16.27 4.37 -0.89
C ASP A 69 -16.78 3.54 -2.08
N TRP A 70 -16.10 2.43 -2.40
CA TRP A 70 -16.54 1.51 -3.45
C TRP A 70 -17.90 0.85 -3.12
N VAL A 71 -18.07 0.38 -1.87
CA VAL A 71 -19.34 -0.21 -1.41
C VAL A 71 -20.48 0.81 -1.45
N SER A 72 -20.27 2.01 -0.90
CA SER A 72 -21.26 3.09 -0.93
C SER A 72 -21.63 3.46 -2.37
N THR A 73 -20.65 3.57 -3.26
CA THR A 73 -20.90 3.84 -4.69
C THR A 73 -21.76 2.75 -5.31
N CYS A 74 -21.40 1.48 -5.12
CA CYS A 74 -22.15 0.35 -5.67
C CYS A 74 -23.61 0.35 -5.20
N ILE A 75 -23.85 0.64 -3.92
CA ILE A 75 -25.19 0.77 -3.36
C ILE A 75 -25.94 1.94 -4.02
N ALA A 76 -25.32 3.12 -4.07
CA ALA A 76 -25.94 4.33 -4.61
C ALA A 76 -26.35 4.19 -6.08
N VAL A 77 -25.55 3.48 -6.89
CA VAL A 77 -25.84 3.24 -8.31
C VAL A 77 -26.49 1.88 -8.60
N ASN A 78 -26.95 1.18 -7.56
CA ASN A 78 -27.58 -0.15 -7.66
C ASN A 78 -26.75 -1.19 -8.43
N ILE A 79 -25.42 -1.14 -8.31
CA ILE A 79 -24.51 -2.16 -8.84
C ILE A 79 -24.33 -3.25 -7.78
N PRO A 80 -24.63 -4.53 -8.08
CA PRO A 80 -24.36 -5.62 -7.16
C PRO A 80 -22.86 -5.73 -6.86
N LEU A 81 -22.49 -5.88 -5.59
CA LEU A 81 -21.08 -6.03 -5.18
C LEU A 81 -20.39 -7.24 -5.86
N SER A 82 -21.14 -8.26 -6.28
CA SER A 82 -20.63 -9.41 -7.03
C SER A 82 -20.01 -9.03 -8.38
N GLN A 83 -20.40 -7.89 -8.96
CA GLN A 83 -19.78 -7.35 -10.18
C GLN A 83 -18.33 -6.92 -9.96
N SER A 84 -17.92 -6.68 -8.71
CA SER A 84 -16.52 -6.37 -8.38
C SER A 84 -15.57 -7.51 -8.76
N ASP A 85 -16.04 -8.75 -8.77
CA ASP A 85 -15.23 -9.92 -9.17
C ASP A 85 -15.24 -10.17 -10.68
N HIS A 86 -16.05 -9.44 -11.45
CA HIS A 86 -16.05 -9.57 -12.90
C HIS A 86 -14.67 -9.22 -13.48
N PRO A 87 -14.07 -10.06 -14.34
CA PRO A 87 -12.69 -9.86 -14.82
C PRO A 87 -12.45 -8.50 -15.48
N ALA A 88 -13.44 -7.97 -16.21
CA ALA A 88 -13.33 -6.65 -16.84
C ALA A 88 -13.31 -5.52 -15.78
N MET A 89 -14.14 -5.62 -14.74
CA MET A 89 -14.17 -4.66 -13.64
C MET A 89 -12.85 -4.71 -12.86
N ARG A 90 -12.38 -5.93 -12.56
CA ARG A 90 -11.09 -6.16 -11.90
C ARG A 90 -9.92 -5.56 -12.65
N ARG A 91 -9.89 -5.77 -13.97
CA ARG A 91 -8.85 -5.20 -14.84
C ARG A 91 -8.93 -3.67 -14.81
N PHE A 92 -10.12 -3.10 -14.99
CA PHE A 92 -10.32 -1.66 -14.98
C PHE A 92 -9.87 -1.02 -13.66
N LEU A 93 -10.34 -1.52 -12.51
CA LEU A 93 -9.97 -1.02 -11.19
C LEU A 93 -8.46 -1.09 -10.94
N ARG A 94 -7.81 -2.17 -11.40
CA ARG A 94 -6.36 -2.35 -11.22
C ARG A 94 -5.54 -1.40 -12.08
N GLU A 95 -5.96 -1.19 -13.32
CA GLU A 95 -5.16 -0.45 -14.32
C GLU A 95 -5.45 1.06 -14.31
N ASN A 96 -6.66 1.47 -13.94
CA ASN A 96 -7.14 2.84 -14.14
C ASN A 96 -7.52 3.57 -12.86
N VAL A 97 -7.69 2.88 -11.73
CA VAL A 97 -8.08 3.49 -10.46
C VAL A 97 -6.91 3.49 -9.49
N ILE A 98 -6.58 4.66 -8.95
CA ILE A 98 -5.53 4.80 -7.92
C ILE A 98 -5.92 3.93 -6.73
N ASN A 99 -5.01 3.04 -6.32
CA ASN A 99 -5.24 2.06 -5.27
C ASN A 99 -6.42 1.09 -5.55
N GLY A 100 -6.97 1.04 -6.76
CA GLY A 100 -8.11 0.16 -7.07
C GLY A 100 -7.78 -1.33 -6.98
N GLY A 101 -6.50 -1.70 -7.07
CA GLY A 101 -6.03 -3.05 -6.75
C GLY A 101 -6.20 -3.46 -5.27
N ALA A 102 -6.45 -2.51 -4.36
CA ALA A 102 -6.73 -2.78 -2.96
C ALA A 102 -8.20 -3.17 -2.68
N ILE A 103 -9.11 -2.92 -3.63
CA ILE A 103 -10.52 -3.29 -3.50
C ILE A 103 -10.62 -4.83 -3.53
N PRO A 104 -11.12 -5.49 -2.48
CA PRO A 104 -11.17 -6.94 -2.40
C PRO A 104 -12.36 -7.53 -3.17
N GLY A 105 -12.54 -8.84 -3.10
CA GLY A 105 -13.66 -9.55 -3.74
C GLY A 105 -14.97 -9.42 -3.01
N PHE A 106 -16.04 -9.83 -3.69
CA PHE A 106 -17.41 -9.72 -3.21
C PHE A 106 -17.56 -10.21 -1.77
N HIS A 107 -17.06 -11.41 -1.47
CA HIS A 107 -17.15 -11.99 -0.13
C HIS A 107 -16.56 -11.07 0.95
N GLN A 108 -15.37 -10.51 0.70
CA GLN A 108 -14.70 -9.64 1.66
C GLN A 108 -15.37 -8.26 1.75
N LEU A 109 -15.85 -7.72 0.63
CA LEU A 109 -16.63 -6.48 0.61
C LEU A 109 -17.89 -6.63 1.47
N GLN A 110 -18.61 -7.74 1.32
CA GLN A 110 -19.82 -8.03 2.07
C GLN A 110 -19.54 -8.25 3.56
N GLU A 111 -18.55 -9.07 3.91
CA GLU A 111 -18.28 -9.45 5.30
C GLU A 111 -17.71 -8.29 6.12
N LYS A 112 -16.78 -7.53 5.55
CA LYS A 112 -15.98 -6.56 6.31
C LYS A 112 -16.47 -5.12 6.20
N TYR A 113 -17.03 -4.72 5.06
CA TYR A 113 -17.28 -3.30 4.76
C TYR A 113 -18.77 -2.96 4.70
N LEU A 114 -19.62 -3.88 4.24
CA LEU A 114 -21.07 -3.63 4.11
C LEU A 114 -21.72 -3.23 5.44
N GLY A 115 -21.43 -3.95 6.53
CA GLY A 115 -21.96 -3.64 7.85
C GLY A 115 -21.50 -2.27 8.37
N THR A 116 -20.22 -1.93 8.13
CA THR A 116 -19.64 -0.64 8.54
C THR A 116 -20.27 0.53 7.77
N VAL A 117 -20.42 0.40 6.44
CA VAL A 117 -21.08 1.42 5.61
C VAL A 117 -22.52 1.62 6.05
N PHE A 118 -23.28 0.53 6.22
CA PHE A 118 -24.66 0.62 6.70
C PHE A 118 -24.78 1.35 8.05
N GLN A 119 -23.91 1.04 9.00
CA GLN A 119 -23.93 1.68 10.31
C GLN A 119 -23.62 3.18 10.23
N LYS A 120 -22.65 3.58 9.40
CA LYS A 120 -22.33 5.00 9.17
C LYS A 120 -23.48 5.76 8.55
N GLU A 121 -24.11 5.21 7.51
CA GLU A 121 -25.28 5.81 6.86
C GLU A 121 -26.46 5.94 7.83
N LYS A 122 -26.70 4.91 8.65
CA LYS A 122 -27.73 4.93 9.69
C LYS A 122 -27.47 6.00 10.74
N GLU A 123 -26.23 6.20 11.15
CA GLU A 123 -25.85 7.25 12.09
C GLU A 123 -25.99 8.64 11.48
N ALA A 124 -25.55 8.84 10.24
CA ALA A 124 -25.72 10.09 9.51
C ALA A 124 -27.20 10.47 9.38
N LEU A 125 -28.06 9.51 9.02
CA LEU A 125 -29.51 9.73 8.95
C LEU A 125 -30.10 10.11 10.32
N LYS A 126 -29.68 9.44 11.40
CA LYS A 126 -30.13 9.81 12.76
C LYS A 126 -29.72 11.22 13.14
N SER A 127 -28.49 11.63 12.84
CA SER A 127 -28.03 13.00 13.09
C SER A 127 -28.87 14.02 12.33
N HIS A 128 -29.13 13.78 11.04
CA HIS A 128 -29.98 14.66 10.23
C HIS A 128 -31.41 14.79 10.77
N LEU A 129 -31.98 13.72 11.34
CA LEU A 129 -33.30 13.77 11.95
C LEU A 129 -33.30 14.61 13.25
N ILE A 130 -32.27 14.49 14.08
CA ILE A 130 -32.13 15.28 15.33
C ILE A 130 -31.94 16.76 15.02
N ASP A 131 -31.19 17.09 13.96
CA ASP A 131 -30.96 18.48 13.56
C ASP A 131 -32.24 19.15 13.02
N CYS A 132 -33.10 18.39 12.32
CA CYS A 132 -34.41 18.90 11.85
C CYS A 132 -35.40 19.17 12.99
N GLU A 133 -35.37 18.37 14.06
CA GLU A 133 -36.25 18.55 15.23
C GLU A 133 -35.96 19.85 16.01
N GLN A 134 -34.76 20.44 15.86
CA GLN A 134 -34.38 21.69 16.55
C GLN A 134 -34.79 22.96 15.78
N GLU A 135 -35.04 22.87 14.47
CA GLU A 135 -35.47 24.02 13.66
C GLU A 135 -36.98 24.29 13.77
N GLU A 136 -37.80 23.27 14.07
CA GLU A 136 -39.26 23.44 14.24
C GLU A 136 -39.64 24.18 15.54
N ASP A 137 -38.78 24.14 16.57
CA ASP A 137 -39.00 24.85 17.85
C ASP A 137 -38.64 26.34 17.82
N MET A 138 -37.93 26.82 16.79
CA MET A 138 -37.59 28.24 16.59
C MET A 138 -38.54 28.97 15.64
N GLY A 139 -39.46 28.25 14.97
CA GLY A 139 -40.45 28.81 14.04
C GLY A 139 -41.80 29.18 14.65
N ASN A 140 -41.98 28.99 15.96
CA ASN A 140 -43.25 29.19 16.68
C ASN A 140 -43.11 30.19 17.86
N ILE A 141 -42.35 31.27 17.67
CA ILE A 141 -42.34 32.45 18.56
C ILE A 141 -43.08 33.61 17.89
#